data_AF-A0A0F9K8R2-F1
#
_entry.id   AF-A0A0F9K8R2-F1
#
_cell.length_a   1.000
_cell.length_b   1.000
_cell.length_c   1.000
_cell.angle_alpha   90.00
_cell.angle_beta   90.00
_cell.angle_gamma   90.00
#
_symmetry.space_group_name_H-M   'P 1'
#
loop_
_entity.id
_entity.type
_entity.pdbx_description
1 polymer ?
#
loop_
_entity_poly.entity_id
_entity_poly.type
_entity_poly.pdbx_seq_one_letter_code
_entity_poly.pdbx_strand_id
1 'polypeptide(L)'
;MARLELRDSTIYIQDGLSGTGVVAEATPGATDTDADVNTVVLNSTDTDLIPVGARFTVNTANNVTTYTVTARTPASASPTTNIEFTPAWGATGTPAQADVITFIAQRIEVKIGEGNITWTEAKEYEYLLDRGDLDTVKEGDEQPLDVSLDFVYEYITTGTGEDVTPVDALKNQAGAAEWVSSSSDLCEPYAVDMIVLHCVPCGTDEDELVTFSDFRYESLEFDLSEAAIAVSGRCNVSEATAARSNHAECA
;
A
#
# COMPACT_ATOMS: atom_id res chain seq x y z
N MET A 1 -3.70 1.71 -26.94
CA MET A 1 -3.60 0.95 -25.67
C MET A 1 -4.27 -0.38 -25.88
N ALA A 2 -3.62 -1.47 -25.47
CA ALA A 2 -4.27 -2.78 -25.40
C ALA A 2 -5.33 -2.74 -24.29
N ARG A 3 -6.37 -3.57 -24.41
CA ARG A 3 -7.39 -3.70 -23.36
C ARG A 3 -6.74 -4.37 -22.16
N LEU A 4 -6.67 -3.68 -21.02
CA LEU A 4 -6.31 -4.30 -19.76
C LEU A 4 -7.50 -5.13 -19.28
N GLU A 5 -7.32 -6.43 -19.17
CA GLU A 5 -8.35 -7.29 -18.59
C GLU A 5 -8.04 -7.47 -17.10
N LEU A 6 -8.93 -7.00 -16.22
CA LEU A 6 -8.68 -7.01 -14.78
C LEU A 6 -8.53 -8.40 -14.17
N ARG A 7 -8.98 -9.45 -14.88
CA ARG A 7 -8.75 -10.85 -14.48
C ARG A 7 -7.26 -11.21 -14.43
N ASP A 8 -6.43 -10.51 -15.21
CA ASP A 8 -4.97 -10.70 -15.26
C ASP A 8 -4.26 -9.62 -14.42
N SER A 9 -5.01 -8.90 -13.59
CA SER A 9 -4.50 -7.84 -12.73
C SER A 9 -4.72 -8.16 -11.26
N THR A 10 -3.82 -7.65 -10.43
CA THR A 10 -3.89 -7.75 -8.98
C THR A 10 -3.99 -6.34 -8.43
N ILE A 11 -4.96 -6.10 -7.55
CA ILE A 11 -5.08 -4.83 -6.85
C ILE A 11 -4.46 -4.97 -5.48
N TYR A 12 -3.57 -4.05 -5.14
CA TYR A 12 -3.08 -3.86 -3.80
C TYR A 12 -3.70 -2.61 -3.19
N ILE A 13 -4.16 -2.73 -1.96
CA ILE A 13 -4.50 -1.57 -1.13
C ILE A 13 -3.40 -1.49 -0.07
N GLN A 14 -2.72 -0.35 -0.02
CA GLN A 14 -1.50 -0.16 0.75
C GLN A 14 -1.63 1.05 1.68
N ASP A 15 -1.12 0.90 2.90
CA ASP A 15 -1.06 2.00 3.87
C ASP A 15 0.17 2.91 3.64
N GLY A 16 0.30 3.96 4.44
CA GLY A 16 1.42 4.88 4.39
C GLY A 16 2.59 4.54 5.30
N LEU A 17 2.62 3.37 5.95
CA LEU A 17 3.58 3.11 7.02
C LEU A 17 5.02 3.17 6.47
N SER A 18 5.84 3.99 7.12
CA SER A 18 7.27 4.08 6.86
C SER A 18 8.02 4.42 8.14
N GLY A 19 9.29 4.03 8.20
CA GLY A 19 10.10 4.31 9.36
C GLY A 19 11.30 3.39 9.50
N THR A 20 11.99 3.53 10.62
CA THR A 20 13.17 2.74 10.94
C THR A 20 13.18 2.28 12.38
N GLY A 21 13.88 1.18 12.64
CA GLY A 21 14.30 0.74 13.96
C GLY A 21 15.66 0.07 13.88
N VAL A 22 16.18 -0.43 14.99
CA VAL A 22 17.39 -1.26 14.99
C VAL A 22 17.16 -2.56 15.75
N VAL A 23 17.78 -3.63 15.27
CA VAL A 23 17.86 -4.90 16.01
C VAL A 23 18.66 -4.67 17.29
N ALA A 24 18.02 -4.80 18.44
CA ALA A 24 18.65 -4.63 19.75
C ALA A 24 19.17 -5.95 20.34
N GLU A 25 18.78 -7.07 19.76
CA GLU A 25 19.21 -8.40 20.16
C GLU A 25 20.73 -8.59 19.97
N ALA A 26 21.40 -9.12 20.99
CA ALA A 26 22.85 -9.25 20.99
C ALA A 26 23.37 -10.33 20.04
N THR A 27 22.60 -11.41 19.84
CA THR A 27 22.99 -12.55 19.00
C THR A 27 21.77 -13.15 18.29
N PRO A 28 21.23 -12.51 17.24
CA PRO A 28 20.11 -13.06 16.47
C PRO A 28 20.47 -14.42 15.86
N GLY A 29 19.57 -15.38 15.97
CA GLY A 29 19.67 -16.73 15.46
C GLY A 29 18.86 -16.93 14.17
N ALA A 30 19.34 -17.79 13.28
CA ALA A 30 18.69 -18.04 11.98
C ALA A 30 17.25 -18.59 12.07
N THR A 31 16.87 -19.17 13.21
CA THR A 31 15.53 -19.74 13.44
C THR A 31 14.62 -18.81 14.23
N ASP A 32 15.12 -17.64 14.61
CA ASP A 32 14.37 -16.74 15.48
C ASP A 32 13.22 -16.11 14.70
N THR A 33 12.08 -16.06 15.38
CA THR A 33 10.82 -15.46 14.91
C THR A 33 10.45 -14.26 15.78
N ASP A 34 11.38 -13.79 16.60
CA ASP A 34 11.26 -12.60 17.42
C ASP A 34 12.60 -11.87 17.43
N ALA A 35 12.54 -10.58 17.76
CA ALA A 35 13.72 -9.75 17.94
C ALA A 35 13.42 -8.57 18.85
N ASP A 36 14.35 -8.30 19.75
CA ASP A 36 14.35 -7.04 20.50
C ASP A 36 14.65 -5.88 19.53
N VAL A 37 13.93 -4.78 19.71
CA VAL A 37 14.03 -3.59 18.87
C VAL A 37 14.29 -2.35 19.71
N ASN A 38 14.98 -1.38 19.12
CA ASN A 38 15.22 -0.08 19.73
C ASN A 38 15.21 1.03 18.67
N THR A 39 15.24 2.28 19.12
CA THR A 39 15.29 3.49 18.29
C THR A 39 14.24 3.50 17.19
N VAL A 40 13.03 3.03 17.51
CA VAL A 40 11.90 3.01 16.58
C VAL A 40 11.46 4.43 16.30
N VAL A 41 11.37 4.77 15.01
CA VAL A 41 10.87 6.05 14.51
C VAL A 41 9.99 5.78 13.29
N LEU A 42 8.69 5.93 13.46
CA LEU A 42 7.65 5.74 12.44
C LEU A 42 7.01 7.07 12.04
N ASN A 43 6.38 7.10 10.88
CA ASN A 43 5.56 8.23 10.40
C ASN A 43 4.10 8.19 10.87
N SER A 44 3.84 7.57 12.03
CA SER A 44 2.50 7.46 12.64
C SER A 44 2.32 8.50 13.76
N THR A 45 1.11 8.58 14.32
CA THR A 45 0.84 9.41 15.51
C THR A 45 1.62 8.94 16.74
N ASP A 46 1.81 7.63 16.89
CA ASP A 46 2.62 7.01 17.93
C ASP A 46 3.93 6.48 17.31
N THR A 47 4.95 7.34 17.30
CA THR A 47 6.16 7.16 16.48
C THR A 47 7.05 6.00 16.89
N ASP A 48 6.83 5.40 18.07
CA ASP A 48 7.61 4.29 18.61
C ASP A 48 6.75 3.05 18.96
N LEU A 49 5.50 3.00 18.47
CA LEU A 49 4.64 1.82 18.52
C LEU A 49 4.57 1.15 17.14
N ILE A 50 5.23 0.00 16.99
CA ILE A 50 5.23 -0.78 15.74
C ILE A 50 3.86 -1.46 15.58
N PRO A 51 3.10 -1.21 14.50
CA PRO A 51 1.82 -1.90 14.26
C PRO A 51 1.97 -3.42 14.13
N VAL A 52 0.97 -4.19 14.56
CA VAL A 52 0.86 -5.60 14.14
C VAL A 52 0.42 -5.59 12.66
N GLY A 53 0.96 -6.50 11.86
CA GLY A 53 0.84 -6.47 10.40
C GLY A 53 1.88 -5.59 9.69
N ALA A 54 2.65 -4.77 10.44
CA ALA A 54 3.74 -3.98 9.88
C ALA A 54 4.72 -4.86 9.09
N ARG A 55 5.04 -4.41 7.87
CA ARG A 55 6.00 -5.09 7.01
C ARG A 55 7.36 -4.41 7.14
N PHE A 56 8.44 -5.18 7.07
CA PHE A 56 9.77 -4.61 7.13
C PHE A 56 10.80 -5.44 6.39
N THR A 57 11.94 -4.80 6.10
CA THR A 57 13.18 -5.44 5.64
C THR A 57 14.29 -5.10 6.62
N VAL A 58 15.37 -5.88 6.61
CA VAL A 58 16.54 -5.59 7.44
C VAL A 58 17.74 -5.35 6.54
N ASN A 59 18.37 -4.18 6.69
CA ASN A 59 19.53 -3.83 5.90
C ASN A 59 20.69 -4.83 6.17
N THR A 60 21.68 -4.84 5.28
CA THR A 60 22.98 -5.53 5.39
C THR A 60 22.96 -7.05 5.42
N ALA A 61 21.92 -7.69 5.96
CA ALA A 61 21.77 -9.14 6.02
C ALA A 61 20.75 -9.67 5.00
N ASN A 62 19.60 -9.00 4.83
CA ASN A 62 18.54 -9.44 3.94
C ASN A 62 17.57 -8.31 3.54
N ASN A 63 17.94 -7.54 2.51
CA ASN A 63 17.11 -6.44 1.99
C ASN A 63 16.06 -6.89 0.94
N VAL A 64 15.90 -8.21 0.75
CA VAL A 64 14.98 -8.77 -0.25
C VAL A 64 13.81 -9.48 0.42
N THR A 65 14.05 -10.19 1.53
CA THR A 65 12.98 -10.83 2.28
C THR A 65 12.18 -9.78 3.04
N THR A 66 10.88 -9.78 2.79
CA THR A 66 9.92 -9.02 3.58
C THR A 66 9.45 -9.87 4.75
N TYR A 67 9.56 -9.30 5.94
CA TYR A 67 9.03 -9.85 7.18
C TYR A 67 7.73 -9.14 7.55
N THR A 68 6.84 -9.84 8.24
CA THR A 68 5.58 -9.30 8.76
C THR A 68 5.56 -9.47 10.27
N VAL A 69 5.29 -8.38 10.99
CA VAL A 69 5.10 -8.40 12.45
C VAL A 69 3.79 -9.13 12.79
N THR A 70 3.88 -10.21 13.55
CA THR A 70 2.72 -11.01 14.00
C THR A 70 2.30 -10.71 15.42
N ALA A 71 3.22 -10.18 16.24
CA ALA A 71 2.94 -9.69 17.58
C ALA A 71 4.04 -8.70 18.01
N ARG A 72 3.81 -8.02 19.14
CA ARG A 72 4.78 -7.10 19.73
C ARG A 72 4.66 -7.05 21.25
N THR A 73 5.73 -6.59 21.89
CA THR A 73 5.77 -6.29 23.32
C THR A 73 6.30 -4.88 23.55
N PRO A 74 5.62 -4.03 24.35
CA PRO A 74 4.27 -4.22 24.91
C PRO A 74 3.17 -4.26 23.84
N ALA A 75 2.10 -5.01 24.06
CA ALA A 75 1.07 -5.26 23.04
C ALA A 75 0.31 -4.00 22.57
N SER A 76 0.19 -2.96 23.41
CA SER A 76 -0.63 -1.78 23.10
C SER A 76 -0.08 -0.49 23.72
N ALA A 77 1.22 -0.46 24.02
CA ALA A 77 1.86 0.70 24.64
C ALA A 77 3.25 0.91 24.05
N SER A 78 3.60 2.18 23.83
CA SER A 78 4.93 2.59 23.41
C SER A 78 5.90 2.67 24.62
N PRO A 79 7.22 2.49 24.40
CA PRO A 79 7.83 2.08 23.13
C PRO A 79 7.70 0.56 22.92
N THR A 80 7.63 0.13 21.67
CA THR A 80 7.80 -1.29 21.33
C THR A 80 9.24 -1.70 21.62
N THR A 81 9.42 -2.75 22.43
CA THR A 81 10.74 -3.27 22.82
C THR A 81 11.09 -4.59 22.16
N ASN A 82 10.08 -5.35 21.69
CA ASN A 82 10.27 -6.62 21.01
C ASN A 82 9.14 -6.83 19.99
N ILE A 83 9.45 -7.47 18.86
CA ILE A 83 8.49 -7.87 17.83
C ILE A 83 8.62 -9.37 17.58
N GLU A 84 7.49 -10.03 17.35
CA GLU A 84 7.42 -11.36 16.75
C GLU A 84 7.09 -11.19 15.26
N PHE A 85 7.67 -12.01 14.39
CA PHE A 85 7.50 -11.87 12.95
C PHE A 85 7.60 -13.19 12.19
N THR A 86 7.13 -13.17 10.95
CA THR A 86 7.24 -14.27 9.99
C THR A 86 7.71 -13.75 8.62
N PRO A 87 8.52 -14.51 7.86
CA PRO A 87 9.17 -15.78 8.24
C PRO A 87 10.32 -15.58 9.25
N ALA A 88 10.90 -16.68 9.76
CA ALA A 88 12.13 -16.61 10.55
C ALA A 88 13.30 -16.03 9.71
N TRP A 89 14.33 -15.47 10.35
CA TRP A 89 15.45 -14.80 9.67
C TRP A 89 16.13 -15.62 8.56
N GLY A 90 16.19 -16.94 8.74
CA GLY A 90 16.86 -17.85 7.82
C GLY A 90 18.38 -17.87 7.99
N ALA A 91 19.01 -18.93 7.50
CA ALA A 91 20.45 -19.14 7.66
C ALA A 91 21.31 -18.21 6.79
N THR A 92 20.77 -17.76 5.66
CA THR A 92 21.40 -16.78 4.77
C THR A 92 20.67 -15.45 4.96
N GLY A 93 21.25 -14.57 5.78
CA GLY A 93 20.66 -13.25 6.04
C GLY A 93 20.13 -13.04 7.47
N THR A 94 20.62 -13.83 8.44
CA THR A 94 20.45 -13.52 9.87
C THR A 94 21.06 -12.15 10.18
N PRO A 95 20.31 -11.21 10.76
CA PRO A 95 20.82 -9.88 11.08
C PRO A 95 21.83 -9.91 12.22
N ALA A 96 22.65 -8.87 12.29
CA ALA A 96 23.52 -8.57 13.43
C ALA A 96 22.85 -7.55 14.36
N GLN A 97 23.35 -7.45 15.59
CA GLN A 97 22.99 -6.36 16.49
C GLN A 97 23.25 -5.00 15.80
N ALA A 98 22.31 -4.07 15.97
CA ALA A 98 22.28 -2.74 15.38
C ALA A 98 22.07 -2.69 13.85
N ASP A 99 21.79 -3.82 13.19
CA ASP A 99 21.27 -3.77 11.83
C ASP A 99 19.95 -2.98 11.79
N VAL A 100 19.79 -2.20 10.72
CA VAL A 100 18.66 -1.28 10.56
C VAL A 100 17.45 -2.04 10.03
N ILE A 101 16.36 -1.98 10.77
CA ILE A 101 15.03 -2.40 10.33
C ILE A 101 14.43 -1.22 9.56
N THR A 102 13.98 -1.46 8.33
CA THR A 102 13.24 -0.47 7.52
C THR A 102 11.82 -0.95 7.36
N PHE A 103 10.89 -0.22 7.98
CA PHE A 103 9.46 -0.49 7.86
C PHE A 103 8.98 -0.02 6.49
N ILE A 104 8.17 -0.86 5.86
CA ILE A 104 7.52 -0.61 4.59
C ILE A 104 6.02 -0.74 4.78
N ALA A 105 5.27 -0.20 3.83
CA ALA A 105 3.84 -0.17 3.91
C ALA A 105 3.21 -1.57 3.99
N GLN A 106 2.18 -1.65 4.82
CA GLN A 106 1.27 -2.78 4.89
C GLN A 106 0.40 -2.80 3.64
N ARG A 107 0.11 -3.98 3.11
CA ARG A 107 -0.78 -4.10 1.95
C ARG A 107 -1.59 -5.38 2.00
N ILE A 108 -2.77 -5.32 1.41
CA ILE A 108 -3.60 -6.50 1.10
C ILE A 108 -3.60 -6.74 -0.40
N GLU A 109 -3.76 -8.01 -0.79
CA GLU A 109 -3.84 -8.43 -2.17
C GLU A 109 -5.28 -8.83 -2.51
N VAL A 110 -5.85 -8.17 -3.51
CA VAL A 110 -7.20 -8.42 -4.00
C VAL A 110 -7.12 -8.97 -5.41
N LYS A 111 -7.43 -10.26 -5.55
CA LYS A 111 -7.56 -10.93 -6.84
C LYS A 111 -8.97 -10.74 -7.37
N ILE A 112 -9.05 -10.11 -8.54
CA ILE A 112 -10.31 -9.82 -9.21
C ILE A 112 -10.61 -10.94 -10.19
N GLY A 113 -11.81 -11.52 -10.11
CA GLY A 113 -12.28 -12.42 -11.17
C GLY A 113 -12.80 -11.61 -12.36
N GLU A 114 -13.75 -10.72 -12.09
CA GLU A 114 -14.34 -9.82 -13.08
C GLU A 114 -14.54 -8.43 -12.48
N GLY A 115 -14.39 -7.39 -13.31
CA GLY A 115 -14.58 -6.02 -12.85
C GLY A 115 -14.19 -4.98 -13.89
N ASN A 116 -14.28 -3.72 -13.47
CA ASN A 116 -13.84 -2.56 -14.21
C ASN A 116 -13.21 -1.54 -13.26
N ILE A 117 -12.13 -0.91 -13.71
CA ILE A 117 -11.55 0.25 -13.05
C ILE A 117 -11.56 1.40 -14.04
N THR A 118 -12.04 2.55 -13.58
CA THR A 118 -12.08 3.78 -14.36
C THR A 118 -11.51 4.89 -13.50
N TRP A 119 -10.71 5.75 -14.10
CA TRP A 119 -10.24 6.95 -13.46
C TRP A 119 -10.35 8.12 -14.44
N THR A 120 -10.54 9.32 -13.89
CA THR A 120 -10.67 10.55 -14.67
C THR A 120 -9.63 11.55 -14.19
N GLU A 121 -8.71 11.89 -15.08
CA GLU A 121 -7.74 12.98 -14.89
C GLU A 121 -8.36 14.27 -15.45
N ALA A 122 -8.69 15.20 -14.57
CA ALA A 122 -9.19 16.51 -14.95
C ALA A 122 -8.05 17.53 -14.91
N LYS A 123 -7.94 18.36 -15.95
CA LYS A 123 -7.07 19.53 -15.97
C LYS A 123 -7.89 20.75 -16.33
N GLU A 124 -7.83 21.76 -15.48
CA GLU A 124 -8.45 23.05 -15.77
C GLU A 124 -7.54 23.86 -16.68
N TYR A 125 -8.11 24.35 -17.79
CA TYR A 125 -7.42 25.25 -18.71
C TYR A 125 -8.24 26.50 -18.92
N GLU A 126 -7.65 27.65 -18.63
CA GLU A 126 -8.20 28.96 -18.92
C GLU A 126 -7.80 29.38 -20.34
N TYR A 127 -8.79 29.45 -21.23
CA TYR A 127 -8.60 29.95 -22.60
C TYR A 127 -8.85 31.47 -22.64
N LEU A 128 -7.77 32.24 -22.72
CA LEU A 128 -7.85 33.70 -22.83
C LEU A 128 -8.11 34.10 -24.29
N LEU A 129 -9.08 34.98 -24.47
CA LEU A 129 -9.47 35.50 -25.77
C LEU A 129 -9.02 36.96 -25.92
N ASP A 130 -8.37 37.31 -27.02
CA ASP A 130 -8.16 38.71 -27.43
C ASP A 130 -9.25 39.10 -28.43
N ARG A 131 -10.22 39.90 -27.97
CA ARG A 131 -11.36 40.39 -28.78
C ARG A 131 -12.18 39.30 -29.47
N GLY A 132 -12.26 38.12 -28.86
CA GLY A 132 -13.05 36.99 -29.36
C GLY A 132 -12.25 35.98 -30.17
N ASP A 133 -10.97 36.24 -30.43
CA ASP A 133 -10.04 35.26 -31.02
C ASP A 133 -9.24 34.56 -29.91
N LEU A 134 -8.97 33.26 -30.07
CA LEU A 134 -8.12 32.48 -29.15
C LEU A 134 -6.70 33.06 -29.15
N ASP A 135 -6.24 33.54 -27.99
CA ASP A 135 -4.91 34.15 -27.84
C ASP A 135 -3.94 33.22 -27.11
N THR A 136 -4.18 32.96 -25.82
CA THR A 136 -3.28 32.19 -24.95
C THR A 136 -4.07 31.23 -24.05
N VAL A 137 -3.46 30.09 -23.72
CA VAL A 137 -4.00 29.13 -22.73
C VAL A 137 -3.15 29.19 -21.48
N LYS A 138 -3.78 29.22 -20.31
CA LYS A 138 -3.14 29.08 -19.01
C LYS A 138 -3.67 27.85 -18.30
N GLU A 139 -2.82 27.20 -17.52
CA GLU A 139 -3.24 26.16 -16.59
C GLU A 139 -3.98 26.82 -15.43
N GLY A 140 -5.16 26.28 -15.11
CA GLY A 140 -6.00 26.68 -13.98
C GLY A 140 -5.60 25.94 -12.70
N ASP A 141 -6.57 25.70 -11.82
CA ASP A 141 -6.33 25.02 -10.54
C ASP A 141 -6.14 23.50 -10.76
N GLU A 142 -5.29 22.90 -9.93
CA GLU A 142 -5.14 21.44 -9.89
C GLU A 142 -6.46 20.79 -9.45
N GLN A 143 -6.86 19.74 -10.17
CA GLN A 143 -8.06 18.98 -9.86
C GLN A 143 -7.66 17.59 -9.30
N PRO A 144 -8.43 17.06 -8.34
CA PRO A 144 -8.18 15.72 -7.83
C PRO A 144 -8.50 14.67 -8.90
N LEU A 145 -7.76 13.57 -8.87
CA LEU A 145 -8.03 12.40 -9.70
C LEU A 145 -9.22 11.63 -9.13
N ASP A 146 -10.29 11.51 -9.93
CA ASP A 146 -11.46 10.69 -9.59
C ASP A 146 -11.19 9.22 -9.95
N VAL A 147 -11.42 8.29 -9.03
CA VAL A 147 -11.25 6.84 -9.26
C VAL A 147 -12.52 6.10 -8.88
N SER A 148 -12.97 5.20 -9.76
CA SER A 148 -14.11 4.31 -9.55
C SER A 148 -13.71 2.88 -9.92
N LEU A 149 -13.89 1.96 -8.97
CA LEU A 149 -13.53 0.56 -9.10
C LEU A 149 -14.75 -0.29 -8.74
N ASP A 150 -15.17 -1.12 -9.70
CA ASP A 150 -16.26 -2.07 -9.55
C ASP A 150 -15.73 -3.48 -9.79
N PHE A 151 -15.82 -4.37 -8.81
CA PHE A 151 -15.27 -5.72 -8.94
C PHE A 151 -16.06 -6.78 -8.19
N VAL A 152 -15.99 -7.99 -8.72
CA VAL A 152 -16.36 -9.23 -8.07
C VAL A 152 -15.06 -9.93 -7.69
N TYR A 153 -14.79 -10.04 -6.40
CA TYR A 153 -13.59 -10.73 -5.92
C TYR A 153 -13.85 -12.24 -5.80
N GLU A 154 -12.90 -13.05 -6.25
CA GLU A 154 -12.99 -14.52 -6.09
C GLU A 154 -12.53 -14.95 -4.70
N TYR A 155 -11.41 -14.39 -4.24
CA TYR A 155 -10.89 -14.60 -2.90
C TYR A 155 -10.08 -13.40 -2.44
N ILE A 156 -10.00 -13.21 -1.12
CA ILE A 156 -9.14 -12.21 -0.48
C ILE A 156 -8.03 -12.99 0.20
N THR A 157 -6.79 -12.76 -0.20
CA THR A 157 -5.60 -13.25 0.52
C THR A 157 -4.92 -12.08 1.17
N THR A 158 -4.85 -12.09 2.50
CA THR A 158 -3.98 -11.18 3.22
C THR A 158 -2.57 -11.75 3.19
N GLY A 159 -1.60 -10.96 2.75
CA GLY A 159 -0.18 -11.36 2.77
C GLY A 159 0.34 -11.62 4.19
N THR A 160 -0.41 -11.21 5.21
CA THR A 160 -0.05 -11.23 6.63
C THR A 160 -0.76 -12.33 7.43
N GLY A 161 -1.72 -13.07 6.85
CA GLY A 161 -2.49 -14.10 7.57
C GLY A 161 -3.53 -13.54 8.56
N GLU A 162 -3.71 -12.22 8.60
CA GLU A 162 -4.74 -11.55 9.40
C GLU A 162 -6.05 -11.44 8.64
N ASP A 163 -7.18 -11.38 9.35
CA ASP A 163 -8.51 -11.15 8.76
C ASP A 163 -8.71 -9.66 8.42
N VAL A 164 -7.90 -9.12 7.49
CA VAL A 164 -8.08 -7.75 6.94
C VAL A 164 -8.88 -7.83 5.64
N THR A 165 -10.08 -7.27 5.62
CA THR A 165 -10.87 -7.16 4.39
C THR A 165 -10.52 -5.86 3.63
N PRO A 166 -10.79 -5.78 2.31
CA PRO A 166 -10.66 -4.52 1.55
C PRO A 166 -11.44 -3.36 2.16
N VAL A 167 -12.60 -3.65 2.75
CA VAL A 167 -13.42 -2.65 3.43
C VAL A 167 -12.74 -2.15 4.69
N ASP A 168 -12.08 -3.04 5.44
CA ASP A 168 -11.37 -2.68 6.66
C ASP A 168 -10.16 -1.81 6.35
N ALA A 169 -9.39 -2.18 5.33
CA ALA A 169 -8.25 -1.41 4.83
C ALA A 169 -8.65 0.01 4.41
N LEU A 170 -9.75 0.15 3.66
CA LEU A 170 -10.26 1.46 3.22
C LEU A 170 -10.79 2.31 4.38
N LYS A 171 -11.45 1.69 5.37
CA LYS A 171 -12.08 2.40 6.49
C LYS A 171 -11.16 2.61 7.69
N ASN A 172 -9.95 2.04 7.70
CA ASN A 172 -9.06 1.99 8.85
C ASN A 172 -9.77 1.44 10.10
N GLN A 173 -10.28 0.21 10.00
CA GLN A 173 -11.02 -0.45 11.08
C GLN A 173 -10.62 -1.91 11.24
N ALA A 174 -11.06 -2.55 12.33
CA ALA A 174 -10.82 -3.96 12.61
C ALA A 174 -9.34 -4.35 12.45
N GLY A 175 -9.01 -5.31 11.57
CA GLY A 175 -7.63 -5.73 11.33
C GLY A 175 -6.73 -4.64 10.73
N ALA A 176 -7.30 -3.60 10.14
CA ALA A 176 -6.56 -2.45 9.61
C ALA A 176 -6.55 -1.24 10.56
N ALA A 177 -7.02 -1.36 11.81
CA ALA A 177 -7.15 -0.24 12.74
C ALA A 177 -5.82 0.45 13.12
N GLU A 178 -4.69 -0.21 12.85
CA GLU A 178 -3.35 0.32 13.09
C GLU A 178 -2.64 0.75 11.79
N TRP A 179 -3.36 0.77 10.66
CA TRP A 179 -2.82 1.25 9.40
C TRP A 179 -2.57 2.75 9.44
N VAL A 180 -1.47 3.16 8.85
CA VAL A 180 -1.06 4.57 8.78
C VAL A 180 -1.58 5.18 7.48
N SER A 181 -2.06 6.41 7.52
CA SER A 181 -2.51 7.12 6.32
C SER A 181 -1.35 7.28 5.32
N SER A 182 -1.62 7.09 4.03
CA SER A 182 -0.65 7.38 2.96
C SER A 182 -0.29 8.86 2.87
N SER A 183 -1.19 9.74 3.31
CA SER A 183 -0.98 11.19 3.25
C SER A 183 0.19 11.62 4.14
N SER A 184 0.98 12.54 3.60
CA SER A 184 2.06 13.21 4.33
C SER A 184 1.58 14.16 5.43
N ASP A 185 0.32 14.60 5.41
CA ASP A 185 -0.27 15.44 6.45
C ASP A 185 -1.17 14.60 7.38
N LEU A 186 -0.71 14.44 8.63
CA LEU A 186 -1.41 13.70 9.68
C LEU A 186 -2.75 14.33 10.09
N CYS A 187 -3.02 15.59 9.70
CA CYS A 187 -4.30 16.25 9.96
C CYS A 187 -5.34 15.95 8.88
N GLU A 188 -4.94 15.38 7.75
CA GLU A 188 -5.86 15.01 6.69
C GLU A 188 -6.66 13.74 7.04
N PRO A 189 -7.86 13.57 6.49
CA PRO A 189 -8.58 12.30 6.57
C PRO A 189 -7.73 11.16 6.02
N TYR A 190 -7.90 9.98 6.63
CA TYR A 190 -7.22 8.75 6.27
C TYR A 190 -7.29 8.47 4.76
N ALA A 191 -6.14 8.17 4.18
CA ALA A 191 -5.96 7.82 2.78
C ALA A 191 -5.11 6.56 2.66
N VAL A 192 -5.28 5.86 1.55
CA VAL A 192 -4.49 4.68 1.17
C VAL A 192 -3.97 4.83 -0.24
N ASP A 193 -2.92 4.10 -0.57
CA ASP A 193 -2.47 3.95 -1.95
C ASP A 193 -3.17 2.74 -2.58
N MET A 194 -3.78 2.92 -3.75
CA MET A 194 -4.25 1.79 -4.56
C MET A 194 -3.28 1.52 -5.69
N ILE A 195 -2.86 0.26 -5.85
CA ILE A 195 -1.92 -0.15 -6.87
C ILE A 195 -2.55 -1.24 -7.72
N VAL A 196 -2.58 -1.05 -9.02
CA VAL A 196 -3.03 -2.06 -9.99
C VAL A 196 -1.81 -2.60 -10.70
N LEU A 197 -1.49 -3.86 -10.45
CA LEU A 197 -0.41 -4.58 -11.13
C LEU A 197 -1.02 -5.50 -12.19
N HIS A 198 -0.73 -5.24 -13.45
CA HIS A 198 -1.07 -6.13 -14.55
C HIS A 198 0.14 -6.98 -14.93
N CYS A 199 0.02 -8.29 -14.67
CA CYS A 199 1.06 -9.25 -15.01
C CYS A 199 0.82 -9.77 -16.42
N VAL A 200 1.77 -9.58 -17.33
CA VAL A 200 1.61 -10.06 -18.71
C VAL A 200 1.84 -11.58 -18.74
N PRO A 201 0.83 -12.41 -19.11
CA PRO A 201 0.87 -13.85 -18.83
C PRO A 201 1.92 -14.65 -19.62
N CYS A 202 2.61 -14.03 -20.59
CA CYS A 202 3.82 -14.56 -21.22
C CYS A 202 4.34 -13.56 -22.27
N GLY A 203 5.63 -13.22 -22.22
CA GLY A 203 6.25 -12.35 -23.22
C GLY A 203 7.63 -11.84 -22.80
N THR A 204 8.20 -10.99 -23.66
CA THR A 204 9.32 -10.11 -23.29
C THR A 204 8.83 -8.70 -22.92
N ASP A 205 7.51 -8.53 -22.84
CA ASP A 205 6.88 -7.27 -22.50
C ASP A 205 6.97 -7.07 -20.99
N GLU A 206 7.15 -5.81 -20.59
CA GLU A 206 7.23 -5.41 -19.19
C GLU A 206 5.83 -5.41 -18.56
N ASP A 207 5.75 -5.77 -17.27
CA ASP A 207 4.52 -5.67 -16.48
C ASP A 207 4.15 -4.20 -16.28
N GLU A 208 2.86 -3.91 -16.14
CA GLU A 208 2.35 -2.55 -15.95
C GLU A 208 1.84 -2.36 -14.53
N LEU A 209 2.39 -1.36 -13.83
CA LEU A 209 2.00 -0.99 -12.47
C LEU A 209 1.44 0.42 -12.49
N VAL A 210 0.18 0.58 -12.08
CA VAL A 210 -0.50 1.87 -11.98
C VAL A 210 -0.79 2.16 -10.51
N THR A 211 -0.25 3.26 -10.00
CA THR A 211 -0.40 3.69 -8.61
C THR A 211 -1.30 4.93 -8.53
N PHE A 212 -2.32 4.83 -7.69
CA PHE A 212 -3.23 5.89 -7.29
C PHE A 212 -2.91 6.27 -5.84
N SER A 213 -2.06 7.28 -5.66
CA SER A 213 -1.61 7.72 -4.34
C SER A 213 -2.65 8.57 -3.62
N ASP A 214 -2.70 8.50 -2.29
CA ASP A 214 -3.60 9.32 -1.46
C ASP A 214 -5.09 9.17 -1.80
N PHE A 215 -5.51 7.95 -2.14
CA PHE A 215 -6.90 7.62 -2.41
C PHE A 215 -7.75 7.66 -1.14
N ARG A 216 -8.88 8.36 -1.22
CA ARG A 216 -9.90 8.44 -0.17
C ARG A 216 -11.22 7.97 -0.74
N TYR A 217 -11.78 6.93 -0.15
CA TYR A 217 -13.11 6.46 -0.53
C TYR A 217 -14.16 7.52 -0.12
N GLU A 218 -15.08 7.82 -1.04
CA GLU A 218 -16.24 8.68 -0.79
C GLU A 218 -17.52 7.84 -0.73
N SER A 219 -17.57 6.77 -1.52
CA SER A 219 -18.68 5.82 -1.50
C SER A 219 -18.20 4.37 -1.56
N LEU A 220 -18.95 3.51 -0.89
CA LEU A 220 -18.77 2.07 -0.86
C LEU A 220 -20.15 1.42 -0.95
N GLU A 221 -20.40 0.73 -2.06
CA GLU A 221 -21.64 0.03 -2.31
C GLU A 221 -21.39 -1.48 -2.34
N PHE A 222 -22.32 -2.23 -1.75
CA PHE A 222 -22.24 -3.68 -1.62
C PHE A 222 -23.47 -4.29 -2.29
N ASP A 223 -23.25 -5.07 -3.35
CA ASP A 223 -24.29 -5.91 -3.94
C ASP A 223 -24.06 -7.37 -3.54
N LEU A 224 -24.80 -7.82 -2.53
CA LEU A 224 -24.73 -9.21 -2.05
C LEU A 224 -25.31 -10.21 -3.04
N SER A 225 -26.13 -9.78 -4.00
CA SER A 225 -26.72 -10.66 -5.00
C SER A 225 -25.73 -10.99 -6.11
N GLU A 226 -24.87 -10.04 -6.46
CA GLU A 226 -23.82 -10.18 -7.48
C GLU A 226 -22.43 -10.44 -6.88
N ALA A 227 -22.31 -10.44 -5.54
CA ALA A 227 -21.04 -10.48 -4.81
C ALA A 227 -20.06 -9.39 -5.28
N ALA A 228 -20.61 -8.22 -5.64
CA ALA A 228 -19.86 -7.09 -6.15
C ALA A 228 -19.62 -6.04 -5.08
N ILE A 229 -18.43 -5.45 -5.10
CA ILE A 229 -18.06 -4.26 -4.33
C ILE A 229 -17.77 -3.15 -5.34
N ALA A 230 -18.45 -2.03 -5.17
CA ALA A 230 -18.19 -0.80 -5.89
C ALA A 230 -17.61 0.24 -4.93
N VAL A 231 -16.43 0.77 -5.25
CA VAL A 231 -15.79 1.84 -4.49
C VAL A 231 -15.53 3.01 -5.42
N SER A 232 -15.92 4.21 -4.98
CA SER A 232 -15.55 5.44 -5.65
C SER A 232 -14.95 6.43 -4.67
N GLY A 233 -14.01 7.23 -5.16
CA GLY A 233 -13.29 8.16 -4.34
C GLY A 233 -12.36 9.05 -5.14
N ARG A 234 -11.54 9.82 -4.41
CA ARG A 234 -10.63 10.80 -4.99
C ARG A 234 -9.23 10.64 -4.44
N CYS A 235 -8.25 10.88 -5.30
CA CYS A 235 -6.86 10.93 -4.94
C CYS A 235 -6.41 12.39 -4.83
N ASN A 236 -5.55 12.71 -3.85
CA ASN A 236 -4.95 14.04 -3.73
C ASN A 236 -3.74 14.20 -4.68
N VAL A 237 -3.91 13.76 -5.92
CA VAL A 237 -2.94 13.87 -7.02
C VAL A 237 -3.70 14.17 -8.31
N SER A 238 -3.03 14.80 -9.27
CA SER A 238 -3.62 15.18 -10.56
C SER A 238 -3.54 14.08 -11.63
N GLU A 239 -2.61 13.14 -11.48
CA GLU A 239 -2.34 12.07 -12.45
C GLU A 239 -1.98 10.77 -11.72
N ALA A 240 -2.37 9.63 -12.31
CA ALA A 240 -1.92 8.33 -11.82
C ALA A 240 -0.47 8.07 -12.23
N THR A 241 0.31 7.42 -11.36
CA THR A 241 1.69 7.04 -11.71
C THR A 241 1.68 5.68 -12.38
N ALA A 242 1.98 5.63 -13.69
CA ALA A 242 2.15 4.39 -14.43
C ALA A 242 3.64 4.06 -14.64
N ALA A 243 4.05 2.87 -14.25
CA ALA A 243 5.41 2.35 -14.42
C ALA A 243 5.39 1.01 -15.16
N ARG A 244 6.46 0.72 -15.89
CA ARG A 244 6.68 -0.56 -16.55
C ARG A 244 7.99 -1.18 -16.11
N SER A 245 7.94 -2.42 -15.67
CA SER A 245 9.11 -3.16 -15.18
C SER A 245 8.84 -4.65 -15.11
N ASN A 246 9.88 -5.48 -14.98
CA ASN A 246 9.71 -6.90 -14.65
C ASN A 246 9.42 -7.02 -13.14
N HIS A 247 8.17 -7.25 -12.78
CA HIS A 247 7.77 -7.28 -11.38
C HIS A 247 7.95 -8.68 -10.80
N ALA A 248 8.69 -8.80 -9.69
CA ALA A 248 8.99 -10.10 -9.08
C ALA A 248 7.73 -10.86 -8.60
N GLU A 249 6.62 -10.15 -8.39
CA GLU A 249 5.34 -10.73 -7.98
C GLU A 249 4.54 -11.32 -9.14
N CYS A 250 4.95 -11.07 -10.39
CA CYS A 250 4.38 -11.68 -11.59
C CYS A 250 5.13 -12.97 -12.02
N ALA A 251 6.19 -13.35 -11.30
CA ALA A 251 7.09 -14.47 -11.63
C ALA A 251 6.63 -15.83 -11.08
#